data_AF-A0A9P9SVD2-F1
#
_entry.id   AF-A0A9P9SVD2-F1
#
_cell.length_a   1.000
_cell.length_b   1.000
_cell.length_c   1.000
_cell.angle_alpha   90.00
_cell.angle_beta   90.00
_cell.angle_gamma   90.00
#
_symmetry.space_group_name_H-M   'P 1'
#
loop_
_entity.id
_entity.type
_entity.pdbx_description
1 polymer ?
#
loop_
_entity_poly.entity_id
_entity_poly.type
_entity_poly.pdbx_seq_one_letter_code
_entity_poly.pdbx_strand_id
1 'polypeptide(L)'
;LEPFAFLNLPPEIRVMVYEEIDFTNHRYVLPDHDPKGLPRWKACSDADKTITMVRKSFSFDLLATCKQINAEARKIFENKLRDLEFEPVLFHLGYGAASVITPQPSHSNDSPLICCFNVMESPYRKASDSEEMTAFIARSSSFIAHCQAATGKCHVELIL
;
A
#
# COMPACT_ATOMS: atom_id res chain seq x y z
N LEU A 1 -25.54 21.11 -26.10
CA LEU A 1 -25.24 19.73 -25.66
C LEU A 1 -26.29 19.38 -24.62
N GLU A 2 -27.18 18.45 -24.93
CA GLU A 2 -28.11 17.93 -23.93
C GLU A 2 -27.36 16.96 -23.00
N PRO A 3 -27.66 16.96 -21.69
CA PRO A 3 -27.04 16.03 -20.76
C PRO A 3 -27.45 14.59 -21.09
N PHE A 4 -26.47 13.69 -21.09
CA PHE A 4 -26.72 12.26 -21.30
C PHE A 4 -27.59 11.69 -20.19
N ALA A 5 -28.80 11.24 -20.54
CA ALA A 5 -29.75 10.70 -19.57
C ALA A 5 -29.47 9.21 -19.32
N PHE A 6 -28.47 8.91 -18.48
CA PHE A 6 -28.06 7.55 -18.15
C PHE A 6 -29.22 6.65 -17.66
N LEU A 7 -30.17 7.22 -16.90
CA LEU A 7 -31.36 6.50 -16.41
C LEU A 7 -32.37 6.14 -17.50
N ASN A 8 -32.31 6.79 -18.67
CA ASN A 8 -33.19 6.47 -19.80
C ASN A 8 -32.68 5.27 -20.61
N LEU A 9 -31.47 4.80 -20.36
CA LEU A 9 -30.97 3.58 -20.98
C LEU A 9 -31.76 2.35 -20.46
N PRO A 10 -31.87 1.27 -21.24
CA PRO A 10 -32.34 0.00 -20.71
C PRO A 10 -31.42 -0.51 -19.58
N PRO A 11 -31.95 -1.22 -18.57
CA PRO A 11 -31.15 -1.79 -17.49
C PRO A 11 -29.97 -2.64 -17.97
N GLU A 12 -30.15 -3.38 -19.07
CA GLU A 12 -29.12 -4.25 -19.66
C GLU A 12 -27.89 -3.44 -20.08
N ILE A 13 -28.11 -2.26 -20.67
CA ILE A 13 -27.02 -1.37 -21.09
C ILE A 13 -26.34 -0.74 -19.88
N ARG A 14 -27.11 -0.36 -18.84
CA ARG A 14 -26.51 0.16 -17.60
C ARG A 14 -25.62 -0.86 -16.91
N VAL A 15 -26.03 -2.13 -16.90
CA VAL A 15 -25.24 -3.25 -16.37
C VAL A 15 -23.89 -3.36 -17.08
N MET A 16 -23.87 -3.29 -18.42
CA MET A 16 -22.61 -3.30 -19.17
C MET A 16 -21.70 -2.14 -18.77
N VAL A 17 -22.26 -0.95 -18.54
CA VAL A 17 -21.47 0.20 -18.05
C VAL A 17 -20.90 -0.08 -16.66
N TYR A 18 -21.66 -0.70 -15.77
CA TYR A 18 -21.16 -1.07 -14.43
C TYR A 18 -20.06 -2.14 -14.51
N GLU A 19 -20.17 -3.11 -15.40
CA GLU A 19 -19.17 -4.18 -15.58
C GLU A 19 -17.80 -3.62 -16.00
N GLU A 20 -17.80 -2.59 -16.85
CA GLU A 20 -16.59 -1.91 -17.34
C GLU A 20 -15.95 -0.94 -16.33
N ILE A 21 -16.57 -0.70 -15.17
CA ILE A 21 -15.96 0.15 -14.13
C ILE A 21 -14.92 -0.65 -13.35
N ASP A 22 -13.65 -0.28 -13.53
CA ASP A 22 -12.49 -0.88 -12.88
C ASP A 22 -12.06 -0.15 -11.61
N PHE A 23 -11.18 -0.81 -10.84
CA PHE A 23 -10.51 -0.19 -9.71
C PHE A 23 -9.55 0.90 -10.17
N THR A 24 -9.49 1.97 -9.38
CA THR A 24 -8.48 3.01 -9.56
C THR A 24 -7.30 2.74 -8.63
N ASN A 25 -6.09 2.74 -9.19
CA ASN A 25 -4.87 2.71 -8.39
C ASN A 25 -4.56 4.11 -7.85
N HIS A 26 -4.58 4.27 -6.54
CA HIS A 26 -4.11 5.50 -5.89
C HIS A 26 -2.65 5.35 -5.52
N ARG A 27 -1.85 6.31 -5.98
CA ARG A 27 -0.43 6.41 -5.65
C ARG A 27 -0.23 7.60 -4.73
N TYR A 28 0.19 7.34 -3.50
CA TYR A 28 0.53 8.36 -2.51
C TYR A 28 2.05 8.34 -2.33
N VAL A 29 2.70 9.44 -2.68
CA VAL A 29 4.15 9.57 -2.51
C VAL A 29 4.39 10.45 -1.29
N LEU A 30 5.09 9.90 -0.30
CA LEU A 30 5.65 10.66 0.80
C LEU A 30 7.00 11.24 0.34
N PRO A 31 7.11 12.57 0.18
CA PRO A 31 8.35 13.19 -0.27
C PRO A 31 9.42 13.17 0.83
N ASP A 32 10.69 13.34 0.44
CA ASP A 32 11.89 13.39 1.32
C ASP A 32 11.84 14.49 2.40
N HIS A 33 10.85 15.37 2.37
CA HIS A 33 10.75 16.51 3.27
C HIS A 33 9.39 16.48 3.98
N ASP A 34 9.41 16.07 5.25
CA ASP A 34 8.29 16.28 6.16
C ASP A 34 8.29 17.74 6.65
N PRO A 35 7.28 18.57 6.32
CA PRO A 35 7.19 19.94 6.80
C PRO A 35 7.06 20.04 8.34
N LYS A 36 6.78 18.93 9.04
CA LYS A 36 6.59 18.90 10.50
C LYS A 36 7.88 18.73 11.30
N GLY A 37 9.04 18.61 10.64
CA GLY A 37 10.34 18.64 11.32
C GLY A 37 10.61 17.44 12.24
N LEU A 38 9.96 16.29 12.01
CA LEU A 38 10.32 15.05 12.71
C LEU A 38 11.81 14.74 12.50
N PRO A 39 12.49 14.16 13.52
CA PRO A 39 13.93 13.92 13.48
C PRO A 39 14.27 13.16 12.20
N ARG A 40 15.07 13.82 11.35
CA ARG A 40 15.44 13.31 10.03
C ARG A 40 16.19 12.00 10.21
N TRP A 41 15.54 10.93 9.78
CA TRP A 41 16.17 9.73 9.24
C TRP A 41 17.35 10.14 8.34
N LYS A 42 18.57 10.13 8.88
CA LYS A 42 19.77 10.54 8.15
C LYS A 42 20.16 9.41 7.19
N ALA A 43 19.59 9.39 5.98
CA ALA A 43 20.15 8.55 4.93
C ALA A 43 21.53 9.07 4.51
N CYS A 44 22.30 8.20 3.86
CA CYS A 44 23.46 8.61 3.08
C CYS A 44 23.06 9.76 2.15
N SER A 45 23.80 10.85 2.18
CA SER A 45 23.54 12.01 1.33
C SER A 45 23.49 11.55 -0.13
N ASP A 46 22.43 11.93 -0.84
CA ASP A 46 22.14 11.67 -2.26
C ASP A 46 21.30 10.43 -2.63
N ALA A 47 20.90 9.58 -1.67
CA ALA A 47 20.00 8.46 -1.96
C ALA A 47 18.51 8.88 -2.00
N ASP A 48 17.71 8.27 -2.88
CA ASP A 48 16.26 8.49 -2.97
C ASP A 48 15.54 7.98 -1.70
N LYS A 49 14.85 8.89 -1.01
CA LYS A 49 14.12 8.62 0.24
C LYS A 49 12.60 8.63 0.06
N THR A 50 12.11 8.53 -1.17
CA THR A 50 10.69 8.45 -1.41
C THR A 50 10.09 7.15 -0.87
N ILE A 51 8.90 7.26 -0.30
CA ILE A 51 8.06 6.11 0.05
C ILE A 51 6.78 6.28 -0.76
N THR A 52 6.51 5.35 -1.66
CA THR A 52 5.28 5.34 -2.44
C THR A 52 4.35 4.26 -1.88
N MET A 53 3.18 4.65 -1.39
CA MET A 53 2.08 3.73 -1.11
C MET A 53 1.18 3.64 -2.35
N VAL A 54 0.95 2.42 -2.84
CA VAL A 54 0.00 2.13 -3.91
C VAL A 54 -1.14 1.31 -3.32
N ARG A 55 -2.36 1.79 -3.51
CA ARG A 55 -3.57 1.12 -3.04
C ARG A 55 -4.64 1.16 -4.12
N LYS A 56 -5.24 0.01 -4.42
CA LYS A 56 -6.46 -0.04 -5.23
C LYS A 56 -7.64 0.51 -4.44
N SER A 57 -8.48 1.30 -5.09
CA SER A 57 -9.75 1.74 -4.53
C SER A 57 -10.84 1.71 -5.61
N PHE A 58 -12.08 1.79 -5.16
CA PHE A 58 -13.24 1.85 -6.03
C PHE A 58 -13.90 3.23 -5.88
N SER A 59 -14.22 3.90 -7.00
CA SER A 59 -14.97 5.16 -6.92
C SER A 59 -16.41 4.87 -6.49
N PHE A 60 -16.78 5.36 -5.30
CA PHE A 60 -18.13 5.24 -4.78
C PHE A 60 -19.08 6.30 -5.34
N ASP A 61 -18.60 7.20 -6.20
CA ASP A 61 -19.38 8.34 -6.69
C ASP A 61 -20.64 7.87 -7.43
N LEU A 62 -20.52 6.80 -8.22
CA LEU A 62 -21.66 6.20 -8.91
C LEU A 62 -22.69 5.61 -7.93
N LEU A 63 -22.23 4.95 -6.86
CA LEU A 63 -23.10 4.36 -5.83
C LEU A 63 -23.79 5.42 -4.98
N ALA A 64 -23.25 6.64 -4.93
CA ALA A 64 -23.81 7.78 -4.22
C ALA A 64 -24.90 8.53 -5.00
N THR A 65 -25.09 8.25 -6.31
CA THR A 65 -26.00 9.02 -7.17
C THR A 65 -27.48 8.87 -6.81
N CYS A 66 -28.10 7.73 -7.08
CA CYS A 66 -29.51 7.46 -6.79
C CYS A 66 -29.76 6.02 -6.34
N LYS A 67 -30.89 5.79 -5.65
CA LYS A 67 -31.23 4.47 -5.08
C LYS A 67 -31.31 3.36 -6.15
N GLN A 68 -31.79 3.68 -7.35
CA GLN A 68 -31.91 2.71 -8.44
C GLN A 68 -30.53 2.27 -8.96
N ILE A 69 -29.66 3.23 -9.31
CA ILE A 69 -28.29 2.95 -9.75
C ILE A 69 -27.54 2.18 -8.67
N ASN A 70 -27.66 2.58 -7.40
CA ASN A 70 -27.03 1.87 -6.29
C ASN A 70 -27.51 0.41 -6.22
N ALA A 71 -28.82 0.16 -6.27
CA ALA A 71 -29.36 -1.20 -6.18
C ALA A 71 -28.94 -2.11 -7.36
N GLU A 72 -28.81 -1.55 -8.56
CA GLU A 72 -28.33 -2.28 -9.74
C GLU A 72 -26.82 -2.54 -9.65
N ALA A 73 -26.04 -1.48 -9.47
CA ALA A 73 -24.59 -1.51 -9.54
C ALA A 73 -23.97 -2.25 -8.32
N ARG A 74 -24.58 -2.15 -7.13
CA ARG A 74 -24.10 -2.85 -5.93
C ARG A 74 -24.00 -4.35 -6.14
N LYS A 75 -24.96 -4.98 -6.83
CA LYS A 75 -24.92 -6.44 -7.09
C LYS A 75 -23.71 -6.86 -7.91
N ILE A 76 -23.28 -6.00 -8.85
CA ILE A 76 -22.11 -6.24 -9.69
C ILE A 76 -20.84 -5.97 -8.88
N PHE A 77 -20.83 -4.87 -8.12
CA PHE A 77 -19.67 -4.47 -7.34
C PHE A 77 -19.46 -5.27 -6.07
N GLU A 78 -20.43 -6.01 -5.54
CA GLU A 78 -20.25 -6.82 -4.33
C GLU A 78 -19.10 -7.83 -4.47
N ASN A 79 -18.97 -8.47 -5.64
CA ASN A 79 -17.85 -9.38 -5.91
C ASN A 79 -16.53 -8.61 -6.02
N LYS A 80 -16.50 -7.53 -6.81
CA LYS A 80 -15.32 -6.66 -6.95
C LYS A 80 -14.86 -6.12 -5.57
N LEU A 81 -15.78 -5.61 -4.75
CA LEU A 81 -15.47 -5.07 -3.43
C LEU A 81 -14.94 -6.14 -2.46
N ARG A 82 -15.44 -7.37 -2.58
CA ARG A 82 -14.90 -8.51 -1.82
C ARG A 82 -13.46 -8.81 -2.26
N ASP A 83 -13.19 -8.85 -3.56
CA ASP A 83 -11.84 -9.08 -4.07
C ASP A 83 -10.89 -7.96 -3.62
N LEU A 84 -11.36 -6.72 -3.63
CA LEU A 84 -10.61 -5.54 -3.17
C LEU A 84 -10.23 -5.60 -1.68
N GLU A 85 -11.01 -6.28 -0.84
CA GLU A 85 -10.69 -6.47 0.59
C GLU A 85 -9.41 -7.32 0.77
N PHE A 86 -9.14 -8.23 -0.18
CA PHE A 86 -7.98 -9.11 -0.15
C PHE A 86 -6.77 -8.55 -0.93
N GLU A 87 -6.96 -7.47 -1.69
CA GLU A 87 -5.88 -6.83 -2.43
C GLU A 87 -4.91 -6.13 -1.47
N PRO A 88 -3.59 -6.40 -1.58
CA PRO A 88 -2.62 -5.77 -0.70
C PRO A 88 -2.49 -4.27 -0.92
N VAL A 89 -2.22 -3.56 0.17
CA VAL A 89 -1.57 -2.26 0.09
C VAL A 89 -0.10 -2.50 -0.24
N LEU A 90 0.37 -1.90 -1.32
CA LEU A 90 1.76 -2.00 -1.78
C LEU A 90 2.56 -0.80 -1.31
N PHE A 91 3.77 -1.03 -0.81
CA PHE A 91 4.74 0.03 -0.53
C PHE A 91 5.96 -0.15 -1.41
N HIS A 92 6.32 0.86 -2.18
CA HIS A 92 7.59 0.94 -2.91
C HIS A 92 8.51 1.91 -2.16
N LEU A 93 9.68 1.42 -1.77
CA LEU A 93 10.67 2.19 -1.03
C LEU A 93 11.82 2.57 -1.96
N GLY A 94 12.16 3.85 -2.02
CA GLY A 94 13.44 4.27 -2.58
C GLY A 94 14.60 3.67 -1.77
N TYR A 95 15.74 3.44 -2.41
CA TYR A 95 16.91 2.81 -1.78
C TYR A 95 17.37 3.52 -0.49
N GLY A 96 17.37 4.86 -0.50
CA GLY A 96 17.68 5.67 0.67
C GLY A 96 16.66 5.47 1.79
N ALA A 97 15.37 5.41 1.48
CA ALA A 97 14.33 5.10 2.47
C ALA A 97 14.52 3.70 3.05
N ALA A 98 14.72 2.69 2.19
CA ALA A 98 14.96 1.32 2.60
C ALA A 98 16.19 1.19 3.52
N SER A 99 17.30 1.86 3.18
CA SER A 99 18.57 1.82 3.93
C SER A 99 18.52 2.40 5.34
N VAL A 100 17.59 3.31 5.58
CA VAL A 100 17.41 3.96 6.88
C VAL A 100 16.38 3.21 7.73
N ILE A 101 15.41 2.63 7.05
CA ILE A 101 14.41 1.77 7.64
C ILE A 101 15.01 0.44 8.12
N THR A 102 16.04 -0.07 7.43
CA THR A 102 16.75 -1.28 7.86
C THR A 102 17.67 -1.01 9.07
N PRO A 103 17.81 -1.97 9.99
CA PRO A 103 18.68 -1.81 11.15
C PRO A 103 20.14 -1.61 10.70
N GLN A 104 20.75 -0.49 11.09
CA GLN A 104 22.17 -0.22 10.86
C GLN A 104 22.98 -0.73 12.07
N PRO A 105 24.09 -1.47 11.87
CA PRO A 105 24.88 -2.03 12.97
C PRO A 105 25.54 -0.97 13.87
N SER A 106 25.57 0.29 13.45
CA SER A 106 26.23 1.42 14.13
C SER A 106 25.30 2.33 14.92
N HIS A 107 23.97 2.19 14.79
CA HIS A 107 22.99 3.04 15.47
C HIS A 107 22.11 2.21 16.40
N SER A 108 21.86 2.75 17.61
CA SER A 108 20.95 2.16 18.61
C SER A 108 19.59 1.84 18.01
N ASN A 109 18.87 0.89 18.64
CA ASN A 109 17.60 0.25 18.28
C ASN A 109 16.37 1.16 17.96
N ASP A 110 16.57 2.33 17.34
CA ASP A 110 15.52 3.33 17.14
C ASP A 110 14.99 3.38 15.71
N SER A 111 15.27 2.38 14.86
CA SER A 111 14.50 2.26 13.62
C SER A 111 13.04 1.93 13.98
N PRO A 112 12.03 2.71 13.58
CA PRO A 112 10.64 2.36 13.79
C PRO A 112 10.21 1.10 13.04
N LEU A 113 11.03 0.57 12.12
CA LEU A 113 10.83 -0.79 11.62
C LEU A 113 11.63 -1.86 12.38
N ILE A 114 12.49 -1.52 13.35
CA ILE A 114 13.18 -2.53 14.17
C ILE A 114 12.18 -3.38 14.96
N CYS A 115 11.13 -2.76 15.51
CA CYS A 115 10.03 -3.46 16.18
C CYS A 115 9.23 -4.31 15.19
N CYS A 116 9.21 -3.85 13.93
CA CYS A 116 8.63 -4.55 12.81
C CYS A 116 9.60 -5.60 12.23
N PHE A 117 10.83 -5.72 12.69
CA PHE A 117 11.87 -6.60 12.15
C PHE A 117 12.60 -7.38 13.24
N ASN A 118 12.05 -7.40 14.46
CA ASN A 118 12.66 -7.96 15.65
C ASN A 118 12.81 -9.47 15.53
N VAL A 119 13.98 -9.89 15.06
CA VAL A 119 14.59 -11.17 15.43
C VAL A 119 15.60 -10.86 16.51
N MET A 120 15.43 -11.49 17.67
CA MET A 120 16.41 -11.48 18.75
C MET A 120 17.81 -11.80 18.20
N GLU A 121 18.74 -10.92 18.54
CA GLU A 121 20.20 -11.06 18.54
C GLU A 121 20.78 -12.33 17.92
N SER A 122 21.41 -12.19 16.75
CA SER A 122 22.47 -13.09 16.33
C SER A 122 23.79 -12.30 16.23
N PRO A 123 24.84 -12.68 16.97
CA PRO A 123 26.09 -11.94 16.96
C PRO A 123 26.89 -12.29 15.69
N TYR A 124 27.06 -11.29 14.83
CA TYR A 124 28.10 -11.15 13.81
C TYR A 124 28.68 -12.45 13.19
N ARG A 125 28.24 -12.76 11.97
CA ARG A 125 29.08 -13.41 10.94
C ARG A 125 28.94 -12.64 9.64
N LYS A 126 30.04 -12.53 8.87
CA LYS A 126 30.04 -12.03 7.50
C LYS A 126 29.18 -12.96 6.66
N ALA A 127 27.90 -12.62 6.56
CA ALA A 127 26.93 -13.33 5.78
C ALA A 127 27.27 -13.15 4.30
N SER A 128 27.22 -14.24 3.54
CA SER A 128 27.24 -14.14 2.07
C SER A 128 25.98 -13.41 1.60
N ASP A 129 25.98 -12.78 0.41
CA ASP A 129 24.83 -12.02 -0.14
C ASP A 129 23.50 -12.81 -0.08
N SER A 130 23.55 -14.14 -0.16
CA SER A 130 22.40 -15.05 0.00
C SER A 130 21.80 -15.03 1.42
N GLU A 131 22.63 -14.90 2.44
CA GLU A 131 22.25 -14.96 3.85
C GLU A 131 21.75 -13.59 4.32
N GLU A 132 22.27 -12.49 3.75
CA GLU A 132 21.69 -11.14 3.91
C GLU A 132 20.31 -11.02 3.25
N MET A 133 20.13 -11.57 2.04
CA MET A 133 18.84 -11.64 1.35
C MET A 133 17.81 -12.47 2.14
N THR A 134 18.23 -13.62 2.70
CA THR A 134 17.35 -14.47 3.51
C THR A 134 16.96 -13.78 4.82
N ALA A 135 17.92 -13.13 5.50
CA ALA A 135 17.65 -12.31 6.66
C ALA A 135 16.75 -11.11 6.32
N PHE A 136 16.91 -10.53 5.14
CA PHE A 136 16.06 -9.45 4.65
C PHE A 136 14.60 -9.92 4.39
N ILE A 137 14.40 -11.09 3.76
CA ILE A 137 13.07 -11.70 3.55
C ILE A 137 12.39 -12.07 4.87
N ALA A 138 13.15 -12.61 5.83
CA ALA A 138 12.65 -12.90 7.17
C ALA A 138 12.23 -11.61 7.91
N ARG A 139 12.98 -10.51 7.70
CA ARG A 139 12.66 -9.18 8.22
C ARG A 139 11.39 -8.64 7.55
N SER A 140 11.32 -8.52 6.22
CA SER A 140 10.15 -7.97 5.49
C SER A 140 8.79 -8.55 5.93
N SER A 141 8.76 -9.83 6.27
CA SER A 141 7.58 -10.53 6.81
C SER A 141 7.03 -9.94 8.12
N SER A 142 7.88 -9.47 9.01
CA SER A 142 7.48 -8.88 10.29
C SER A 142 6.98 -7.44 10.15
N PHE A 143 7.40 -6.71 9.10
CA PHE A 143 6.85 -5.39 8.76
C PHE A 143 5.46 -5.49 8.18
N ILE A 144 5.24 -6.47 7.31
CA ILE A 144 3.90 -6.79 6.81
C ILE A 144 2.96 -7.05 8.00
N ALA A 145 3.39 -7.82 9.01
CA ALA A 145 2.59 -8.08 10.21
C ALA A 145 2.29 -6.82 11.04
N HIS A 146 3.26 -5.90 11.19
CA HIS A 146 3.03 -4.63 11.90
C HIS A 146 2.08 -3.69 11.13
N CYS A 147 2.26 -3.58 9.80
CA CYS A 147 1.36 -2.79 8.97
C CYS A 147 -0.07 -3.36 8.95
N GLN A 148 -0.22 -4.69 8.93
CA GLN A 148 -1.50 -5.35 9.13
C GLN A 148 -2.11 -4.96 10.49
N ALA A 149 -1.36 -5.03 11.59
CA ALA A 149 -1.87 -4.62 12.90
C ALA A 149 -2.33 -3.14 12.95
N ALA A 150 -1.63 -2.24 12.26
CA ALA A 150 -1.93 -0.80 12.24
C ALA A 150 -3.07 -0.41 11.27
N THR A 151 -3.22 -1.14 10.17
CA THR A 151 -4.22 -0.85 9.12
C THR A 151 -5.49 -1.72 9.26
N GLY A 152 -5.51 -2.70 10.17
CA GLY A 152 -6.58 -3.68 10.32
C GLY A 152 -6.40 -4.90 9.41
N LYS A 153 -7.49 -5.57 9.00
CA LYS A 153 -7.43 -6.79 8.17
C LYS A 153 -6.95 -6.57 6.71
N CYS A 154 -6.28 -5.47 6.39
CA CYS A 154 -5.77 -5.25 5.03
C CYS A 154 -4.53 -6.11 4.80
N HIS A 155 -4.51 -6.85 3.69
CA HIS A 155 -3.28 -7.51 3.23
C HIS A 155 -2.24 -6.42 2.91
N VAL A 156 -0.96 -6.67 3.19
CA VAL A 156 0.12 -5.71 2.93
C VAL A 156 1.23 -6.46 2.23
N GLU A 157 1.78 -5.86 1.18
CA GLU A 157 2.91 -6.42 0.43
C GLU A 157 3.97 -5.33 0.22
N LEU A 158 5.22 -5.70 0.44
CA LEU A 158 6.36 -4.81 0.33
C LEU A 158 7.12 -5.12 -0.95
N ILE A 159 7.26 -4.12 -1.83
CA ILE A 159 8.01 -4.22 -3.09
C ILE A 159 9.25 -3.36 -2.98
N LEU A 160 10.41 -3.95 -3.29
CA LEU A 160 11.73 -3.35 -3.13
C LEU A 160 12.45 -3.22 -4.47
#